data_AF-A0A9D9QG86-F1
#
_entry.id   AF-A0A9D9QG86-F1
#
_cell.length_a   1.000
_cell.length_b   1.000
_cell.length_c   1.000
_cell.angle_alpha   90.00
_cell.angle_beta   90.00
_cell.angle_gamma   90.00
#
_symmetry.space_group_name_H-M   'P 1'
#
loop_
_entity.id
_entity.type
_entity.pdbx_description
1 polymer ?
#
loop_
_entity_poly.entity_id
_entity_poly.type
_entity_poly.pdbx_seq_one_letter_code
_entity_poly.pdbx_strand_id
1 'polypeptide(L)'
;MGSLLGHPERHGDALRAPWHRAGEDGWLGTRELPGYRAGALIVRFADLPGVDAEHLYLDVLRLGDDGRIDETVSGACPAMPRTQPLDARSRFVRVVAELLRHAADARRGLAGLGPAIALLRENGIEGPQLAFAAQHLDAACSEDALAAALAHMLVLSLGEEEASATLDALLAHLLPHAVAGSELADQVGLLVRRVGRAQARRRLREATDFELLPTPDLLGL
;
A
#
# COMPACT_ATOMS: atom_id res chain seq x y z
N MET A 1 -18.04 -21.55 -60.87
CA MET A 1 -17.22 -20.44 -60.32
C MET A 1 -18.04 -19.83 -59.19
N GLY A 2 -17.65 -19.78 -57.91
CA GLY A 2 -16.49 -20.26 -57.16
C GLY A 2 -16.92 -20.44 -55.69
N SER A 3 -16.16 -21.24 -54.95
CA SER A 3 -16.34 -21.56 -53.51
C SER A 3 -15.79 -20.45 -52.61
N LEU A 4 -16.23 -20.40 -51.33
CA LEU A 4 -15.51 -20.02 -50.09
C LEU A 4 -16.57 -19.94 -48.95
N LEU A 5 -16.69 -20.91 -48.05
CA LEU A 5 -15.98 -21.07 -46.75
C LEU A 5 -16.15 -19.91 -45.77
N GLY A 6 -16.63 -20.19 -44.55
CA GLY A 6 -16.40 -19.30 -43.39
C GLY A 6 -17.46 -19.37 -42.29
N HIS A 7 -17.06 -19.78 -41.09
CA HIS A 7 -17.85 -20.00 -39.87
C HIS A 7 -18.27 -18.69 -39.14
N PRO A 8 -19.14 -18.76 -38.12
CA PRO A 8 -19.68 -17.59 -37.43
C PRO A 8 -18.64 -16.95 -36.49
N GLU A 9 -18.50 -15.63 -36.55
CA GLU A 9 -17.66 -14.88 -35.63
C GLU A 9 -18.30 -14.85 -34.23
N ARG A 10 -17.81 -15.73 -33.35
CA ARG A 10 -17.59 -15.39 -31.93
C ARG A 10 -16.18 -14.84 -31.82
N HIS A 11 -16.00 -13.60 -31.39
CA HIS A 11 -14.81 -13.17 -30.62
C HIS A 11 -15.08 -11.84 -29.91
N GLY A 12 -15.17 -11.90 -28.57
CA GLY A 12 -14.52 -10.92 -27.72
C GLY A 12 -15.28 -9.66 -27.28
N ASP A 13 -16.44 -9.83 -26.66
CA ASP A 13 -16.89 -8.90 -25.61
C ASP A 13 -15.90 -8.98 -24.42
N ALA A 14 -14.87 -8.13 -24.38
CA ALA A 14 -14.04 -7.97 -23.17
C ALA A 14 -13.14 -6.71 -23.15
N LEU A 15 -13.48 -5.61 -23.81
CA LEU A 15 -12.64 -4.40 -23.71
C LEU A 15 -13.49 -3.13 -23.79
N ARG A 16 -14.05 -2.73 -22.64
CA ARG A 16 -14.30 -1.34 -22.23
C ARG A 16 -15.09 -1.33 -20.91
N ALA A 17 -14.40 -1.57 -19.80
CA ALA A 17 -14.79 -0.90 -18.57
C ALA A 17 -14.28 0.55 -18.67
N PRO A 18 -15.10 1.57 -18.37
CA PRO A 18 -14.69 2.96 -18.46
C PRO A 18 -13.66 3.22 -17.36
N TRP A 19 -12.41 3.44 -17.74
CA TRP A 19 -11.37 3.92 -16.83
C TRP A 19 -11.85 5.27 -16.27
N HIS A 20 -12.24 5.25 -14.99
CA HIS A 20 -12.47 6.48 -14.24
C HIS A 20 -11.17 7.30 -14.23
N ARG A 21 -11.29 8.64 -14.27
CA ARG A 21 -10.18 9.58 -13.99
C ARG A 21 -9.38 9.09 -12.79
N ALA A 22 -8.07 9.38 -12.72
CA ALA A 22 -7.22 9.13 -11.55
C ALA A 22 -8.03 9.32 -10.25
N GLY A 23 -8.49 8.19 -9.72
CA GLY A 23 -9.70 8.09 -8.94
C GLY A 23 -9.41 8.03 -7.46
N GLU A 24 -10.45 8.36 -6.70
CA GLU A 24 -10.54 8.14 -5.26
C GLU A 24 -10.14 6.69 -4.92
N ASP A 25 -9.53 6.52 -3.74
CA ASP A 25 -9.20 5.21 -3.20
C ASP A 25 -10.43 4.30 -3.17
N GLY A 26 -10.23 2.99 -3.35
CA GLY A 26 -11.36 2.09 -3.31
C GLY A 26 -11.18 0.75 -3.98
N TRP A 27 -12.28 -0.01 -3.95
CA TRP A 27 -12.35 -1.37 -4.46
C TRP A 27 -12.35 -1.42 -5.98
N LEU A 28 -11.63 -2.41 -6.49
CA LEU A 28 -11.49 -2.77 -7.90
C LEU A 28 -11.72 -4.27 -8.06
N GLY A 29 -11.91 -4.73 -9.31
CA GLY A 29 -12.02 -6.15 -9.62
C GLY A 29 -13.37 -6.76 -9.20
N THR A 30 -13.36 -8.04 -8.85
CA THR A 30 -14.55 -8.78 -8.43
C THR A 30 -14.40 -9.27 -6.99
N ARG A 31 -15.46 -9.87 -6.43
CA ARG A 31 -15.39 -10.43 -5.07
C ARG A 31 -14.42 -11.62 -4.99
N GLU A 32 -14.31 -12.39 -6.06
CA GLU A 32 -13.46 -13.58 -6.19
C GLU A 32 -11.99 -13.21 -6.40
N LEU A 33 -11.76 -12.15 -7.18
CA LEU A 33 -10.45 -11.58 -7.51
C LEU A 33 -10.46 -10.09 -7.17
N PRO A 34 -10.40 -9.75 -5.87
CA PRO A 34 -10.48 -8.37 -5.43
C PRO A 34 -9.20 -7.62 -5.78
N GLY A 35 -9.37 -6.33 -6.01
CA GLY A 35 -8.30 -5.34 -6.01
C GLY A 35 -8.67 -4.13 -5.16
N TYR A 36 -7.66 -3.41 -4.72
CA TYR A 36 -7.82 -2.18 -3.97
C TYR A 36 -6.82 -1.14 -4.44
N ARG A 37 -7.27 0.10 -4.61
CA ARG A 37 -6.45 1.26 -4.90
C ARG A 37 -6.22 2.07 -3.62
N ALA A 38 -4.96 2.32 -3.30
CA ALA A 38 -4.52 3.21 -2.23
C ALA A 38 -3.50 4.21 -2.80
N GLY A 39 -3.94 5.44 -3.05
CA GLY A 39 -3.18 6.50 -3.68
C GLY A 39 -2.74 6.12 -5.11
N ALA A 40 -1.42 6.05 -5.30
CA ALA A 40 -0.80 5.64 -6.56
C ALA A 40 -0.63 4.12 -6.68
N LEU A 41 -0.99 3.32 -5.68
CA LEU A 41 -0.82 1.88 -5.70
C LEU A 41 -2.15 1.18 -5.99
N ILE A 42 -2.09 0.14 -6.81
CA ILE A 42 -3.16 -0.85 -6.96
C ILE A 42 -2.60 -2.21 -6.58
N VAL A 43 -3.28 -2.89 -5.66
CA VAL A 43 -2.98 -4.27 -5.30
C VAL A 43 -4.18 -5.12 -5.67
N ARG A 44 -3.98 -6.23 -6.39
CA ARG A 44 -5.07 -7.11 -6.81
C ARG A 44 -4.64 -8.56 -6.92
N PHE A 45 -5.61 -9.46 -6.87
CA PHE A 45 -5.38 -10.85 -7.23
C PHE A 45 -5.63 -11.14 -8.71
N ALA A 46 -4.86 -12.07 -9.25
CA ALA A 46 -5.09 -12.73 -10.52
C ALA A 46 -5.14 -14.24 -10.31
N ASP A 47 -5.99 -14.94 -11.07
CA ASP A 47 -6.01 -16.40 -11.10
C ASP A 47 -5.24 -16.91 -12.32
N LEU A 48 -4.08 -17.52 -12.07
CA LEU A 48 -3.19 -18.06 -13.10
C LEU A 48 -2.90 -19.54 -12.83
N PRO A 49 -3.90 -20.45 -12.97
CA PRO A 49 -3.77 -21.85 -12.59
C PRO A 49 -2.77 -22.64 -13.45
N GLY A 50 -2.44 -22.13 -14.65
CA GLY A 50 -1.37 -22.69 -15.49
C GLY A 50 0.05 -22.36 -15.01
N VAL A 51 0.21 -21.43 -14.07
CA VAL A 51 1.50 -21.02 -13.48
C VAL A 51 1.63 -21.55 -12.06
N ASP A 52 0.60 -21.38 -11.23
CA ASP A 52 0.51 -21.95 -9.88
C ASP A 52 -0.92 -22.45 -9.67
N ALA A 53 -1.09 -23.77 -9.50
CA ALA A 53 -2.39 -24.43 -9.38
C ALA A 53 -3.00 -24.32 -7.97
N GLU A 54 -2.24 -23.94 -6.96
CA GLU A 54 -2.67 -23.91 -5.55
C GLU A 54 -2.96 -22.49 -5.05
N HIS A 55 -2.17 -21.51 -5.49
CA HIS A 55 -2.23 -20.13 -4.98
C HIS A 55 -2.67 -19.09 -6.02
N LEU A 56 -3.27 -18.01 -5.53
CA LEU A 56 -3.52 -16.81 -6.34
C LEU A 56 -2.21 -16.06 -6.60
N TYR A 57 -2.18 -15.29 -7.69
CA TYR A 57 -1.11 -14.35 -7.99
C TYR A 57 -1.44 -12.98 -7.42
N LEU A 58 -0.49 -12.37 -6.71
CA LEU A 58 -0.60 -11.00 -6.24
C LEU A 58 0.07 -10.06 -7.25
N ASP A 59 -0.70 -9.13 -7.79
CA ASP A 59 -0.20 -8.01 -8.59
C ASP A 59 -0.13 -6.75 -7.71
N VAL A 60 1.03 -6.10 -7.71
CA VAL A 60 1.26 -4.77 -7.14
C VAL A 60 1.64 -3.84 -8.27
N LEU A 61 0.82 -2.82 -8.51
CA LEU A 61 0.93 -1.90 -9.64
C LEU A 61 1.14 -0.48 -9.09
N ARG A 62 2.07 0.28 -9.69
CA ARG A 62 2.24 1.71 -9.42
C ARG A 62 1.70 2.52 -10.59
N LEU A 63 0.87 3.51 -10.27
CA LEU A 63 0.36 4.49 -11.21
C LEU A 63 1.34 5.67 -11.33
N GLY A 64 1.59 6.11 -12.55
CA GLY A 64 2.24 7.37 -12.86
C GLY A 64 1.31 8.57 -12.69
N ASP A 65 1.87 9.77 -12.85
CA ASP A 65 1.11 11.03 -12.73
C ASP A 65 0.03 11.18 -13.81
N ASP A 66 0.19 10.48 -14.95
CA ASP A 66 -0.81 10.43 -16.02
C ASP A 66 -1.93 9.40 -15.75
N GLY A 67 -1.88 8.73 -14.61
CA GLY A 67 -2.82 7.70 -14.17
C GLY A 67 -2.64 6.35 -14.86
N ARG A 68 -1.59 6.15 -15.67
CA ARG A 68 -1.26 4.86 -16.28
C ARG A 68 -0.39 4.02 -15.35
N ILE A 69 -0.37 2.72 -15.61
CA ILE A 69 0.51 1.80 -14.88
C ILE A 69 1.93 1.98 -15.42
N ASP A 70 2.83 2.41 -14.55
CA ASP A 70 4.25 2.60 -14.86
C ASP A 70 5.09 1.39 -14.45
N GLU A 71 4.72 0.74 -13.33
CA GLU A 71 5.47 -0.39 -12.78
C GLU A 71 4.53 -1.50 -12.30
N THR A 72 5.02 -2.73 -12.36
CA THR A 72 4.28 -3.93 -11.95
C THR A 72 5.23 -4.93 -11.30
N VAL A 73 4.84 -5.41 -10.13
CA VAL A 73 5.47 -6.54 -9.45
C VAL A 73 4.39 -7.60 -9.24
N SER A 74 4.59 -8.76 -9.85
CA SER A 74 3.65 -9.89 -9.77
C SER A 74 4.35 -11.13 -9.24
N GLY A 75 3.62 -11.97 -8.52
CA GLY A 75 4.11 -13.29 -8.13
C GLY A 75 3.06 -14.13 -7.42
N ALA A 76 3.33 -15.44 -7.35
CA ALA A 76 2.53 -16.36 -6.56
C ALA A 76 2.45 -15.88 -5.10
N CYS A 77 1.28 -16.06 -4.49
CA CYS A 77 1.00 -15.62 -3.13
C CYS A 77 0.65 -16.83 -2.25
N PRO A 78 1.65 -17.54 -1.69
CA PRO A 78 1.44 -18.69 -0.83
C PRO A 78 0.47 -18.47 0.33
N ALA A 79 0.42 -17.26 0.89
CA ALA A 79 -0.53 -16.89 1.94
C ALA A 79 -2.01 -16.93 1.47
N MET A 80 -2.25 -17.00 0.17
CA MET A 80 -3.56 -16.89 -0.48
C MET A 80 -3.83 -18.10 -1.38
N PRO A 81 -4.03 -19.29 -0.79
CA PRO A 81 -4.53 -20.43 -1.54
C PRO A 81 -5.94 -20.16 -2.08
N ARG A 82 -6.31 -20.80 -3.19
CA ARG A 82 -7.61 -20.64 -3.86
C ARG A 82 -8.82 -20.98 -2.99
N THR A 83 -8.61 -21.66 -1.87
CA THR A 83 -9.64 -22.02 -0.90
C THR A 83 -9.92 -20.92 0.11
N GLN A 84 -9.10 -19.86 0.17
CA GLN A 84 -9.30 -18.77 1.14
C GLN A 84 -10.68 -18.10 0.97
N PRO A 85 -11.37 -17.76 2.07
CA PRO A 85 -12.62 -17.01 2.03
C PRO A 85 -12.46 -15.67 1.30
N LEU A 86 -13.53 -15.24 0.62
CA LEU A 86 -13.54 -14.01 -0.17
C LEU A 86 -13.23 -12.76 0.67
N ASP A 87 -13.72 -12.74 1.91
CA ASP A 87 -13.50 -11.60 2.82
C ASP A 87 -12.02 -11.54 3.25
N ALA A 88 -11.34 -12.69 3.40
CA ALA A 88 -9.91 -12.75 3.69
C ALA A 88 -9.08 -12.23 2.50
N ARG A 89 -9.47 -12.55 1.26
CA ARG A 89 -8.83 -12.01 0.05
C ARG A 89 -8.98 -10.50 -0.03
N SER A 90 -10.18 -10.00 0.23
CA SER A 90 -10.49 -8.57 0.20
C SER A 90 -9.69 -7.82 1.27
N ARG A 91 -9.69 -8.32 2.51
CA ARG A 91 -8.86 -7.80 3.62
C ARG A 91 -7.39 -7.79 3.24
N PHE A 92 -6.87 -8.87 2.65
CA PHE A 92 -5.49 -8.96 2.21
C PHE A 92 -5.11 -7.84 1.23
N VAL A 93 -5.84 -7.70 0.12
CA VAL A 93 -5.47 -6.70 -0.90
C VAL A 93 -5.56 -5.28 -0.37
N ARG A 94 -6.56 -4.97 0.47
CA ARG A 94 -6.70 -3.64 1.08
C ARG A 94 -5.54 -3.34 2.02
N VAL A 95 -5.24 -4.23 2.95
CA VAL A 95 -4.14 -4.02 3.92
C VAL A 95 -2.80 -3.92 3.21
N VAL A 96 -2.53 -4.75 2.19
CA VAL A 96 -1.28 -4.65 1.42
C VAL A 96 -1.21 -3.34 0.63
N ALA A 97 -2.31 -2.90 0.02
CA ALA A 97 -2.36 -1.62 -0.68
C ALA A 97 -2.09 -0.44 0.27
N GLU A 98 -2.75 -0.42 1.42
CA GLU A 98 -2.62 0.64 2.41
C GLU A 98 -1.23 0.66 3.05
N LEU A 99 -0.66 -0.50 3.34
CA LEU A 99 0.70 -0.62 3.84
C LEU A 99 1.72 -0.05 2.83
N LEU A 100 1.49 -0.28 1.53
CA LEU A 100 2.40 0.15 0.45
C LEU A 100 2.11 1.56 -0.07
N ARG A 101 0.99 2.18 0.31
CA ARG A 101 0.47 3.47 -0.20
C ARG A 101 1.55 4.52 -0.42
N HIS A 102 2.41 4.69 0.57
CA HIS A 102 3.46 5.71 0.60
C HIS A 102 4.86 5.15 0.32
N ALA A 103 5.02 3.82 0.30
CA ALA A 103 6.33 3.18 0.21
C ALA A 103 6.98 3.36 -1.17
N ALA A 104 6.18 3.44 -2.23
CA ALA A 104 6.64 3.64 -3.60
C ALA A 104 6.48 5.11 -4.02
N ASP A 105 7.49 5.92 -3.72
CA ASP A 105 7.54 7.32 -4.14
C ASP A 105 8.08 7.51 -5.56
N ALA A 106 7.94 8.72 -6.11
CA ALA A 106 8.36 9.05 -7.47
C ALA A 106 9.87 8.87 -7.73
N ARG A 107 10.72 8.80 -6.69
CA ARG A 107 12.17 8.64 -6.83
C ARG A 107 12.59 7.17 -6.82
N ARG A 108 11.90 6.32 -6.07
CA ARG A 108 12.26 4.90 -5.88
C ARG A 108 11.36 3.91 -6.62
N GLY A 109 10.12 4.28 -6.92
CA GLY A 109 9.16 3.37 -7.51
C GLY A 109 8.93 2.13 -6.65
N LEU A 110 8.66 0.99 -7.28
CA LEU A 110 8.58 -0.31 -6.60
C LEU A 110 9.97 -0.97 -6.42
N ALA A 111 11.00 -0.40 -7.04
CA ALA A 111 12.36 -0.91 -6.97
C ALA A 111 12.90 -0.84 -5.53
N GLY A 112 13.24 -2.00 -4.96
CA GLY A 112 13.72 -2.13 -3.58
C GLY A 112 12.65 -2.54 -2.57
N LEU A 113 11.36 -2.51 -2.92
CA LEU A 113 10.27 -3.02 -2.05
C LEU A 113 10.06 -4.54 -2.21
N GLY A 114 10.74 -5.18 -3.16
CA GLY A 114 10.64 -6.60 -3.48
C GLY A 114 10.72 -7.54 -2.26
N PRO A 115 11.70 -7.38 -1.34
CA PRO A 115 11.77 -8.22 -0.14
C PRO A 115 10.53 -8.10 0.76
N ALA A 116 10.00 -6.89 0.97
CA ALA A 116 8.80 -6.70 1.77
C ALA A 116 7.55 -7.27 1.09
N ILE A 117 7.40 -7.07 -0.22
CA ILE A 117 6.30 -7.66 -1.01
C ILE A 117 6.38 -9.19 -0.97
N ALA A 118 7.58 -9.77 -1.07
CA ALA A 118 7.79 -11.21 -0.93
C ALA A 118 7.35 -11.72 0.45
N LEU A 119 7.74 -11.04 1.53
CA LEU A 119 7.31 -11.39 2.88
C LEU A 119 5.80 -11.39 3.05
N LEU A 120 5.09 -10.41 2.48
CA LEU A 120 3.62 -10.34 2.53
C LEU A 120 2.97 -11.50 1.77
N ARG A 121 3.48 -11.82 0.57
CA ARG A 121 2.98 -12.95 -0.23
C ARG A 121 3.18 -14.29 0.47
N GLU A 122 4.32 -14.45 1.12
CA GLU A 122 4.72 -15.71 1.77
C GLU A 122 4.00 -15.90 3.11
N ASN A 123 3.90 -14.84 3.92
CA ASN A 123 3.54 -14.97 5.32
C ASN A 123 2.15 -14.39 5.67
N GLY A 124 1.54 -13.63 4.76
CA GLY A 124 0.25 -13.01 5.03
C GLY A 124 0.37 -11.61 5.65
N ILE A 125 -0.79 -11.12 6.10
CA ILE A 125 -0.97 -9.79 6.70
C ILE A 125 -1.35 -9.85 8.17
N GLU A 126 -1.29 -11.01 8.82
CA GLU A 126 -1.75 -11.15 10.19
C GLU A 126 -0.63 -10.84 11.20
N GLY A 127 -1.01 -10.30 12.36
CA GLY A 127 -0.15 -10.19 13.55
C GLY A 127 1.31 -9.77 13.30
N PRO A 128 2.31 -10.53 13.81
CA PRO A 128 3.73 -10.20 13.69
C PRO A 128 4.26 -10.11 12.26
N GLN A 129 3.66 -10.82 11.31
CA GLN A 129 4.10 -10.86 9.92
C GLN A 129 3.96 -9.48 9.25
N LEU A 130 2.84 -8.80 9.50
CA LEU A 130 2.61 -7.45 9.00
C LEU A 130 3.61 -6.44 9.58
N ALA A 131 3.85 -6.50 10.89
CA ALA A 131 4.83 -5.65 11.55
C ALA A 131 6.25 -5.88 11.01
N PHE A 132 6.62 -7.12 10.71
CA PHE A 132 7.91 -7.44 10.11
C PHE A 132 8.03 -6.91 8.68
N ALA A 133 7.00 -7.07 7.84
CA ALA A 133 6.98 -6.48 6.50
C ALA A 133 7.10 -4.94 6.55
N ALA A 134 6.44 -4.29 7.50
CA ALA A 134 6.53 -2.85 7.70
C ALA A 134 7.95 -2.39 8.07
N GLN A 135 8.66 -3.14 8.92
CA GLN A 135 10.06 -2.85 9.25
C GLN A 135 10.98 -2.96 8.02
N HIS A 136 10.73 -3.93 7.15
CA HIS A 136 11.44 -4.04 5.88
C HIS A 136 11.13 -2.88 4.92
N LEU A 137 9.88 -2.42 4.87
CA LEU A 137 9.50 -1.24 4.09
C LEU A 137 10.18 0.02 4.62
N ASP A 138 10.18 0.23 5.93
CA ASP A 138 10.84 1.35 6.59
C ASP A 138 12.34 1.42 6.30
N ALA A 139 12.99 0.28 6.12
CA ALA A 139 14.41 0.23 5.77
C ALA A 139 14.65 0.56 4.28
N ALA A 140 13.69 0.23 3.41
CA ALA A 140 13.82 0.35 1.96
C ALA A 140 13.35 1.70 1.39
N CYS A 141 12.34 2.32 2.02
CA CYS A 141 11.69 3.54 1.53
C CYS A 141 12.54 4.82 1.75
N SER A 142 12.21 5.90 1.04
CA SER A 142 12.83 7.20 1.28
C SER A 142 12.40 7.81 2.61
N GLU A 143 13.06 8.89 3.04
CA GLU A 143 12.63 9.62 4.24
C GLU A 143 11.27 10.29 4.04
N ASP A 144 11.01 10.80 2.84
CA ASP A 144 9.75 11.44 2.49
C ASP A 144 8.59 10.42 2.53
N ALA A 145 8.83 9.23 1.98
CA ALA A 145 7.90 8.09 2.04
C ALA A 145 7.60 7.64 3.48
N LEU A 146 8.63 7.53 4.31
CA LEU A 146 8.46 7.20 5.73
C LEU A 146 7.66 8.28 6.46
N ALA A 147 7.95 9.56 6.20
CA ALA A 147 7.26 10.67 6.82
C ALA A 147 5.77 10.68 6.45
N ALA A 148 5.44 10.47 5.17
CA ALA A 148 4.07 10.34 4.70
C ALA A 148 3.35 9.14 5.33
N ALA A 149 4.02 7.98 5.43
CA ALA A 149 3.46 6.80 6.09
C ALA A 149 3.18 7.03 7.57
N LEU A 150 4.10 7.64 8.31
CA LEU A 150 3.93 7.97 9.72
C LEU A 150 2.83 9.03 9.94
N ALA A 151 2.78 10.06 9.11
CA ALA A 151 1.72 11.07 9.14
C ALA A 151 0.35 10.41 8.92
N HIS A 152 0.24 9.54 7.92
CA HIS A 152 -0.98 8.79 7.65
C HIS A 152 -1.40 7.92 8.85
N MET A 153 -0.45 7.19 9.47
CA MET A 153 -0.72 6.38 10.66
C MET A 153 -1.15 7.20 11.89
N LEU A 154 -0.58 8.40 12.08
CA LEU A 154 -1.01 9.33 13.12
C LEU A 154 -2.46 9.76 12.90
N VAL A 155 -2.81 10.13 11.66
CA VAL A 155 -4.18 10.53 11.31
C VAL A 155 -5.17 9.38 11.52
N LEU A 156 -4.81 8.14 11.13
CA LEU A 156 -5.66 6.97 11.39
C LEU A 156 -5.85 6.69 12.89
N SER A 157 -4.85 7.01 13.71
CA SER A 157 -4.89 6.72 15.15
C SER A 157 -5.61 7.81 15.96
N LEU A 158 -5.47 9.07 15.56
CA LEU A 158 -5.87 10.25 16.35
C LEU A 158 -6.89 11.16 15.66
N GLY A 159 -7.00 11.08 14.33
CA GLY A 159 -7.58 12.15 13.53
C GLY A 159 -6.59 13.29 13.24
N GLU A 160 -6.95 14.14 12.28
CA GLU A 160 -6.06 15.14 11.70
C GLU A 160 -5.67 16.27 12.66
N GLU A 161 -6.65 16.82 13.38
CA GLU A 161 -6.42 17.93 14.32
C GLU A 161 -5.54 17.50 15.50
N GLU A 162 -5.82 16.35 16.10
CA GLU A 162 -5.07 15.82 17.24
C GLU A 162 -3.68 15.34 16.85
N ALA A 163 -3.52 14.73 15.66
CA ALA A 163 -2.21 14.39 15.11
C ALA A 163 -1.32 15.64 14.94
N SER A 164 -1.88 16.71 14.39
CA SER A 164 -1.16 17.98 14.18
C SER A 164 -0.78 18.63 15.51
N ALA A 165 -1.73 18.75 16.44
CA ALA A 165 -1.47 19.32 17.76
C ALA A 165 -0.41 18.54 18.56
N THR A 166 -0.45 17.21 18.48
CA THR A 166 0.53 16.33 19.15
C THR A 166 1.93 16.53 18.56
N LEU A 167 2.04 16.62 17.24
CA LEU A 167 3.32 16.80 16.58
C LEU A 167 3.90 18.19 16.82
N ASP A 168 3.08 19.23 16.83
CA ASP A 168 3.49 20.59 17.19
C ASP A 168 4.07 20.65 18.60
N ALA A 169 3.37 20.05 19.58
CA ALA A 169 3.84 20.01 20.96
C ALA A 169 5.18 19.24 21.09
N LEU A 170 5.31 18.12 20.38
CA LEU A 170 6.53 17.32 20.36
C LEU A 170 7.70 18.10 19.72
N LEU A 171 7.48 18.76 18.59
CA LEU A 171 8.48 19.56 17.90
C LEU A 171 8.90 20.78 18.71
N ALA A 172 7.97 21.49 19.34
CA ALA A 172 8.28 22.62 20.21
C ALA A 172 9.18 22.21 21.39
N HIS A 173 8.96 21.01 21.94
CA HIS A 173 9.77 20.48 23.03
C HIS A 173 11.17 20.04 22.57
N LEU A 174 11.27 19.32 21.44
CA LEU A 174 12.53 18.73 20.98
C LEU A 174 13.39 19.68 20.14
N LEU A 175 12.76 20.59 19.42
CA LEU A 175 13.35 21.43 18.37
C LEU A 175 12.81 22.88 18.45
N PRO A 176 13.00 23.60 19.57
CA PRO A 176 12.35 24.89 19.84
C PRO A 176 12.69 26.02 18.86
N HIS A 177 13.72 25.85 18.03
CA HIS A 177 14.15 26.83 17.02
C HIS A 177 13.91 26.36 15.59
N ALA A 178 13.31 25.18 15.40
CA ALA A 178 13.05 24.66 14.07
C ALA A 178 11.71 25.18 13.55
N VAL A 179 11.71 25.63 12.30
CA VAL A 179 10.48 25.94 11.57
C VAL A 179 10.13 24.71 10.75
N ALA A 180 8.95 24.15 11.00
CA ALA A 180 8.39 23.09 10.18
C ALA A 180 7.47 23.68 9.10
N GLY A 181 7.17 22.89 8.06
CA GLY A 181 6.06 23.20 7.16
C GLY A 181 4.72 23.16 7.89
N SER A 182 3.66 23.64 7.23
CA SER A 182 2.30 23.57 7.77
C SER A 182 1.66 22.19 7.59
N GLU A 183 2.22 21.33 6.75
CA GLU A 183 1.69 19.99 6.51
C GLU A 183 2.26 18.97 7.51
N LEU A 184 1.42 18.06 7.98
CA LEU A 184 1.82 17.02 8.95
C LEU A 184 3.01 16.18 8.45
N ALA A 185 3.04 15.85 7.15
CA ALA A 185 4.14 15.10 6.56
C ALA A 185 5.48 15.87 6.61
N ASP A 186 5.46 17.20 6.43
CA ASP A 186 6.66 18.04 6.54
C ASP A 186 7.20 18.07 7.96
N GLN A 187 6.29 18.16 8.94
CA GLN A 187 6.61 18.13 10.36
C GLN A 187 7.22 16.78 10.79
N VAL A 188 6.62 15.67 10.34
CA VAL A 188 7.18 14.33 10.58
C VAL A 188 8.53 14.19 9.87
N GLY A 189 8.65 14.68 8.65
CA GLY A 189 9.91 14.68 7.91
C GLY A 189 11.01 15.46 8.65
N LEU A 190 10.68 16.61 9.24
CA LEU A 190 11.60 17.36 10.08
C LEU A 190 12.03 16.54 11.30
N LEU A 191 11.09 15.89 12.00
CA LEU A 191 11.40 15.01 13.13
C LEU A 191 12.36 13.90 12.69
N VAL A 192 12.02 13.16 11.63
CA VAL A 192 12.83 12.05 11.08
C VAL A 192 14.24 12.51 10.73
N ARG A 193 14.39 13.65 10.04
CA ARG A 193 15.71 14.20 9.68
C ARG A 193 16.56 14.60 10.89
N ARG A 194 15.92 15.00 12.00
CA ARG A 194 16.62 15.51 13.19
C ARG A 194 16.99 14.43 14.18
N VAL A 195 16.15 13.42 14.36
CA VAL A 195 16.38 12.37 15.37
C VAL A 195 16.64 10.99 14.77
N GLY A 196 16.44 10.83 13.46
CA GLY A 196 16.55 9.56 12.75
C GLY A 196 15.27 8.72 12.80
N ARG A 197 15.12 7.78 11.86
CA ARG A 197 13.91 6.96 11.64
C ARG A 197 13.42 6.22 12.89
N ALA A 198 14.32 5.48 13.53
CA ALA A 198 13.99 4.67 14.71
C ALA A 198 13.56 5.54 15.91
N GLN A 199 14.27 6.64 16.15
CA GLN A 199 13.95 7.53 17.26
C GLN A 199 12.66 8.30 16.98
N ALA A 200 12.38 8.70 15.73
CA ALA A 200 11.14 9.37 15.36
C ALA A 200 9.92 8.52 15.71
N ARG A 201 9.89 7.24 15.30
CA ARG A 201 8.82 6.29 15.68
C ARG A 201 8.64 6.18 17.19
N ARG A 202 9.75 6.05 17.91
CA ARG A 202 9.73 5.96 19.37
C ARG A 202 9.13 7.23 20.01
N ARG A 203 9.56 8.41 19.58
CA ARG A 203 9.06 9.70 20.10
C ARG A 203 7.59 9.91 19.79
N LEU A 204 7.14 9.56 18.58
CA LEU A 204 5.73 9.64 18.21
C LEU A 204 4.89 8.67 19.05
N ARG A 205 5.35 7.45 19.28
CA ARG A 205 4.66 6.51 20.18
C ARG A 205 4.58 7.05 21.62
N GLU A 206 5.67 7.60 22.14
CA GLU A 206 5.72 8.21 23.48
C GLU A 206 4.80 9.43 23.59
N ALA A 207 4.56 10.16 22.51
CA ALA A 207 3.75 11.38 22.51
C ALA A 207 2.25 11.15 22.31
N THR A 208 1.87 10.01 21.71
CA THR A 208 0.49 9.72 21.32
C THR A 208 -0.19 8.69 22.22
N ASP A 209 0.57 7.92 23.01
CA ASP A 209 0.11 6.73 23.72
C ASP A 209 -0.48 5.62 22.81
N PHE A 210 -0.42 5.78 21.48
CA PHE A 210 -0.83 4.77 20.50
C PHE A 210 0.36 4.01 19.92
N GLU A 211 0.16 2.72 19.66
CA GLU A 211 1.12 1.92 18.93
C GLU A 211 1.03 2.22 17.43
N LEU A 212 2.00 2.97 16.91
CA LEU A 212 2.11 3.29 15.47
C LEU A 212 2.68 2.12 14.64
N LEU A 213 2.31 0.89 15.01
CA LEU A 213 2.55 -0.30 14.21
C LEU A 213 1.31 -0.55 13.33
N PRO A 214 1.51 -0.93 12.06
CA PRO A 214 0.38 -1.29 11.21
C PRO A 214 -0.30 -2.54 11.74
N THR A 215 -1.61 -2.46 11.91
CA THR A 215 -2.50 -3.61 12.12
C THR A 215 -3.46 -3.70 10.93
N PRO A 216 -4.00 -4.90 10.62
CA PRO A 216 -4.97 -5.05 9.54
C PRO A 216 -6.19 -4.16 9.72
N ASP A 217 -6.58 -3.99 10.98
CA ASP A 217 -7.70 -3.15 11.38
C ASP A 217 -7.34 -1.68 11.15
N LEU A 218 -6.21 -1.18 11.63
CA LEU A 218 -5.82 0.22 11.39
C LEU A 218 -5.67 0.56 9.89
N LEU A 219 -5.18 -0.37 9.07
CA LEU A 219 -5.05 -0.19 7.61
C LEU A 219 -6.31 -0.59 6.83
N GLY A 220 -7.38 -0.98 7.51
CA GLY A 220 -8.58 -1.57 6.91
C GLY A 220 -9.89 -1.10 7.55
N LEU A 221 -9.81 -0.16 8.48
CA LEU A 221 -10.90 0.52 9.18
C LEU A 221 -10.87 2.00 8.82
#